data_AF-X1URQ5-F1
#
_entry.id   AF-X1URQ5-F1
#
_cell.length_a   1.000
_cell.length_b   1.000
_cell.length_c   1.000
_cell.angle_alpha   90.00
_cell.angle_beta   90.00
_cell.angle_gamma   90.00
#
_symmetry.space_group_name_H-M   'P 1'
#
loop_
_entity.id
_entity.type
_entity.pdbx_description
1 polymer ?
#
loop_
_entity_poly.entity_id
_entity_poly.type
_entity_poly.pdbx_seq_one_letter_code
_entity_poly.pdbx_strand_id
1 'polypeptide(L)'
;MNYEASPGQGKNKGTKRNKVQEFQIRLNPYSPIVLAAVLIAVFLLELSTGSVKIPLNDIFKILFGAQPERASWARIFFLFRLPKAITAGLAGAGLAVSGLQMQTLFRNPLAGPSILGIGSGAGLGVALVVLSASAGGAAEFLEGLGLLGDLGIVLSASLGSAAVLLLVLIVSRRVKSVMTLLILGLLFG
;
A
#
# COMPACT_ATOMS: atom_id res chain seq x y z
N MET A 1 18.97 -65.69 -53.16
CA MET A 1 19.73 -65.22 -51.99
C MET A 1 18.78 -64.39 -51.13
N ASN A 2 18.48 -64.90 -49.93
CA ASN A 2 17.70 -64.21 -48.89
C ASN A 2 18.57 -63.15 -48.18
N TYR A 3 17.97 -62.48 -47.19
CA TYR A 3 18.38 -61.37 -46.30
C TYR A 3 17.84 -60.00 -46.78
N GLU A 4 17.02 -59.22 -46.06
CA GLU A 4 16.37 -59.26 -44.74
C GLU A 4 15.18 -58.30 -44.78
N ALA A 5 14.14 -58.57 -43.99
CA ALA A 5 13.10 -57.59 -43.67
C ALA A 5 13.55 -56.70 -42.49
N SER A 6 13.20 -55.41 -42.49
CA SER A 6 12.90 -54.72 -41.23
C SER A 6 11.99 -53.49 -41.44
N PRO A 7 10.81 -53.44 -40.79
CA PRO A 7 9.91 -52.29 -40.77
C PRO A 7 10.23 -51.37 -39.59
N GLY A 8 10.05 -50.06 -39.74
CA GLY A 8 10.27 -49.12 -38.64
C GLY A 8 9.59 -47.78 -38.88
N GLN A 9 8.30 -47.70 -38.59
CA GLN A 9 7.65 -46.43 -38.29
C GLN A 9 8.33 -45.77 -37.08
N GLY A 10 8.57 -44.47 -37.15
CA GLY A 10 9.14 -43.71 -36.05
C GLY A 10 8.90 -42.23 -36.19
N LYS A 11 7.65 -41.82 -35.95
CA LYS A 11 7.28 -40.42 -35.69
C LYS A 11 8.27 -39.79 -34.70
N ASN A 12 8.85 -38.64 -35.04
CA ASN A 12 8.95 -37.58 -34.03
C ASN A 12 9.09 -36.20 -34.67
N LYS A 13 7.95 -35.59 -34.98
CA LYS A 13 7.82 -34.13 -34.97
C LYS A 13 7.96 -33.70 -33.51
N GLY A 14 9.20 -33.52 -33.08
CA GLY A 14 9.56 -32.94 -31.79
C GLY A 14 9.24 -31.45 -31.81
N THR A 15 7.97 -31.16 -31.57
CA THR A 15 7.42 -29.88 -31.13
C THR A 15 8.46 -29.08 -30.34
N LYS A 16 8.89 -27.94 -30.88
CA LYS A 16 9.50 -26.86 -30.09
C LYS A 16 8.46 -26.41 -29.07
N ARG A 17 8.33 -27.14 -27.96
CA ARG A 17 7.59 -26.71 -26.79
C ARG A 17 8.31 -25.47 -26.29
N ASN A 18 7.69 -24.32 -26.55
CA ASN A 18 7.98 -23.06 -25.88
C ASN A 18 8.29 -23.39 -24.42
N LYS A 19 9.56 -23.20 -24.03
CA LYS A 19 9.90 -23.02 -22.63
C LYS A 19 9.17 -21.74 -22.22
N VAL A 20 7.97 -21.90 -21.70
CA VAL A 20 7.45 -20.92 -20.74
C VAL A 20 8.53 -20.92 -19.68
N GLN A 21 9.39 -19.90 -19.70
CA GLN A 21 10.36 -19.66 -18.65
C GLN A 21 9.53 -19.51 -17.39
N GLU A 22 9.31 -20.62 -16.67
CA GLU A 22 8.88 -20.57 -15.30
C GLU A 22 9.95 -19.74 -14.60
N PHE A 23 9.59 -18.49 -14.32
CA PHE A 23 10.35 -17.61 -13.48
C PHE A 23 10.31 -18.25 -12.09
N GLN A 24 11.16 -19.26 -11.88
CA GLN A 24 11.35 -19.89 -10.59
C GLN A 24 11.93 -18.80 -9.71
N ILE A 25 11.07 -18.11 -8.96
CA ILE A 25 11.48 -17.17 -7.92
C ILE A 25 12.22 -18.03 -6.90
N ARG A 26 13.54 -18.15 -7.06
CA ARG A 26 14.42 -18.72 -6.06
C ARG A 26 14.43 -17.74 -4.89
N LEU A 27 13.41 -17.83 -4.05
CA LEU A 27 13.33 -17.08 -2.80
C LEU A 27 14.49 -17.56 -1.94
N ASN A 28 15.54 -16.75 -1.86
CA ASN A 28 16.65 -17.01 -0.96
C ASN A 28 16.10 -16.93 0.48
N PRO A 29 16.27 -17.95 1.34
CA PRO A 29 15.64 -17.99 2.67
C PRO A 29 16.07 -16.82 3.58
N TYR A 30 17.18 -16.15 3.25
CA TYR A 30 17.69 -14.97 3.96
C TYR A 30 17.01 -13.65 3.55
N SER A 31 16.26 -13.59 2.44
CA SER A 31 15.66 -12.33 1.97
C SER A 31 14.66 -11.69 2.95
N PRO A 32 13.72 -12.41 3.63
CA PRO A 32 12.82 -11.77 4.59
C PRO A 32 13.57 -11.23 5.81
N ILE A 33 14.66 -11.90 6.21
CA ILE A 33 15.48 -11.49 7.36
C ILE A 33 16.20 -10.17 7.03
N VAL A 34 16.78 -10.06 5.83
CA VAL A 34 17.42 -8.83 5.35
C VAL A 34 16.40 -7.70 5.24
N LEU A 35 15.22 -7.95 4.67
CA LEU A 35 14.14 -6.96 4.56
C LEU A 35 13.67 -6.48 5.94
N ALA A 36 13.51 -7.38 6.90
CA ALA A 36 13.14 -7.03 8.27
C ALA A 36 14.22 -6.17 8.95
N ALA A 37 15.50 -6.52 8.79
CA ALA A 37 16.61 -5.74 9.32
C ALA A 37 16.66 -4.34 8.70
N VAL A 38 16.48 -4.22 7.39
CA VAL A 38 16.40 -2.94 6.68
C VAL A 38 15.20 -2.11 7.16
N LEU A 39 14.03 -2.73 7.35
CA LEU A 39 12.84 -2.06 7.86
C LEU A 39 13.09 -1.46 9.25
N ILE A 40 13.71 -2.22 10.16
CA ILE A 40 14.07 -1.73 11.51
C ILE A 40 15.08 -0.58 11.41
N ALA A 41 16.10 -0.72 10.56
CA ALA A 41 17.10 0.33 10.38
C ALA A 41 16.49 1.64 9.86
N VAL A 42 15.60 1.57 8.87
CA VAL A 42 14.90 2.74 8.32
C VAL A 42 13.92 3.32 9.34
N PHE A 43 13.25 2.49 10.14
CA PHE A 43 12.37 2.95 11.22
C PHE A 43 13.15 3.73 12.29
N LEU A 44 14.32 3.24 12.71
CA LEU A 44 15.21 3.95 13.63
C LEU A 44 15.77 5.24 13.01
N LEU A 45 16.05 5.23 11.71
CA LEU A 45 16.46 6.41 10.96
C LEU A 45 15.33 7.45 10.93
N GLU A 46 14.09 7.08 10.62
CA GLU A 46 12.90 7.96 10.67
C GLU A 46 12.75 8.60 12.05
N LEU A 47 12.99 7.85 13.13
CA LEU A 47 12.92 8.36 14.51
C LEU A 47 14.02 9.39 14.81
N SER A 48 15.22 9.25 14.23
CA SER A 48 16.33 10.20 14.42
C SER A 48 16.24 11.42 13.50
N THR A 49 15.70 11.23 12.28
CA THR A 49 15.69 12.23 11.22
C THR A 49 14.39 13.05 11.27
N GLY A 50 14.50 14.37 11.48
CA GLY A 50 13.35 15.28 11.45
C GLY A 50 13.77 16.73 11.57
N SER A 51 12.82 17.68 11.68
CA SER A 51 13.11 19.12 11.75
C SER A 51 14.07 19.53 12.89
N VAL A 52 14.29 18.65 13.87
CA VAL A 52 15.30 18.80 14.92
C VAL A 52 16.16 17.54 14.92
N LYS A 53 17.49 17.65 14.85
CA LYS A 53 18.35 16.47 15.00
C LYS A 53 18.32 16.03 16.47
N ILE A 54 17.69 14.91 16.77
CA ILE A 54 17.67 14.31 18.11
C ILE A 54 18.66 13.14 18.10
N PRO A 55 19.70 13.15 18.97
CA PRO A 55 20.64 12.04 19.08
C PRO A 55 19.91 10.74 19.42
N LEU A 56 20.36 9.62 18.84
CA LEU A 56 19.79 8.30 19.14
C LEU A 56 19.84 7.99 20.64
N ASN A 57 20.89 8.45 21.34
CA ASN A 57 21.03 8.26 22.78
C ASN A 57 19.86 8.89 23.57
N ASP A 58 19.41 10.09 23.17
CA ASP A 58 18.28 10.74 23.84
C ASP A 58 16.93 10.14 23.44
N ILE A 59 16.81 9.56 22.24
CA ILE A 59 15.64 8.77 21.86
C ILE A 59 15.49 7.55 22.77
N PHE A 60 16.58 6.83 23.03
CA PHE A 60 16.56 5.70 23.97
C PHE A 60 16.23 6.18 25.39
N LYS A 61 16.81 7.30 25.85
CA LYS A 61 16.45 7.88 27.16
C LYS A 61 14.96 8.21 27.25
N ILE A 62 14.39 8.85 26.23
CA ILE A 62 12.96 9.19 26.17
C ILE A 62 12.10 7.92 26.20
N LEU A 63 12.51 6.87 25.51
CA LEU A 63 11.79 5.60 25.45
C LEU A 63 11.80 4.85 26.80
N PHE A 64 12.92 4.92 27.52
CA PHE A 64 13.09 4.31 28.85
C PHE A 64 12.69 5.26 30.01
N GLY A 65 12.07 6.40 29.73
CA GLY A 65 11.56 7.33 30.74
C GLY A 65 12.64 8.14 31.47
N ALA A 66 13.88 8.15 30.98
CA ALA A 66 14.93 9.01 31.49
C ALA A 66 14.78 10.45 30.99
N GLN A 67 15.25 11.42 31.77
CA GLN A 67 15.17 12.84 31.42
C GLN A 67 16.07 13.15 30.21
N PRO A 68 15.50 13.56 29.06
CA PRO A 68 16.30 14.03 27.94
C PRO A 68 16.93 15.39 28.26
N GLU A 69 18.00 15.73 27.55
CA GLU A 69 18.69 17.03 27.70
C GLU A 69 17.75 18.23 27.45
N ARG A 70 16.70 18.03 26.65
CA ARG A 70 15.63 19.02 26.43
C ARG A 70 14.25 18.36 26.57
N ALA A 71 13.41 18.88 27.46
CA ALA A 71 12.05 18.40 27.66
C ALA A 71 11.16 18.49 26.40
N SER A 72 11.45 19.44 25.49
CA SER A 72 10.73 19.59 24.22
C SER A 72 10.95 18.41 23.27
N TRP A 73 12.07 17.67 23.38
CA TRP A 73 12.34 16.51 22.54
C TRP A 73 11.40 15.34 22.83
N ALA A 74 11.06 15.11 24.10
CA ALA A 74 10.10 14.07 24.48
C ALA A 74 8.72 14.36 23.85
N ARG A 75 8.27 15.62 23.90
CA ARG A 75 6.99 16.02 23.29
C ARG A 75 7.00 15.83 21.78
N ILE A 76 8.07 16.25 21.09
CA ILE A 76 8.20 16.06 19.63
C ILE A 76 8.21 14.58 19.27
N PHE A 77 8.91 13.76 20.06
CA PHE A 77 9.00 12.32 19.85
C PHE A 77 7.62 11.65 19.93
N PHE A 78 6.91 11.85 21.04
CA PHE A 78 5.61 11.20 21.28
C PHE A 78 4.47 11.75 20.43
N LEU A 79 4.44 13.06 20.15
CA LEU A 79 3.32 13.68 19.43
C LEU A 79 3.48 13.68 17.90
N PHE A 80 4.71 13.66 17.39
CA PHE A 80 4.94 13.79 15.94
C PHE A 80 5.67 12.59 15.34
N ARG A 81 6.81 12.18 15.91
CA ARG A 81 7.67 11.17 15.27
C ARG A 81 7.13 9.77 15.38
N LEU A 82 6.76 9.36 16.59
CA LEU A 82 6.27 8.02 16.84
C LEU A 82 4.96 7.75 16.09
N PRO A 83 3.94 8.63 16.13
CA PRO A 83 2.73 8.43 15.35
C PRO A 83 3.00 8.40 13.85
N LYS A 84 3.85 9.29 13.31
CA LYS A 84 4.23 9.32 11.89
C LYS A 84 4.95 8.05 11.44
N ALA A 85 5.90 7.56 12.22
CA ALA A 85 6.66 6.35 11.88
C ALA A 85 5.74 5.12 11.86
N ILE A 86 4.82 5.03 12.83
CA ILE A 86 3.81 3.97 12.88
C ILE A 86 2.86 4.07 11.68
N THR A 87 2.32 5.25 11.37
CA THR A 87 1.39 5.41 10.23
C THR A 87 2.08 5.14 8.90
N ALA A 88 3.33 5.58 8.70
CA ALA A 88 4.12 5.26 7.51
C ALA A 88 4.34 3.74 7.35
N GLY A 89 4.68 3.05 8.44
CA GLY A 89 4.84 1.59 8.44
C GLY A 89 3.54 0.86 8.12
N LEU A 90 2.44 1.22 8.77
CA LEU A 90 1.12 0.62 8.55
C LEU A 90 0.60 0.91 7.13
N ALA A 91 0.73 2.14 6.65
CA ALA A 91 0.34 2.52 5.31
C ALA A 91 1.16 1.78 4.25
N GLY A 92 2.48 1.68 4.43
CA GLY A 92 3.37 0.93 3.54
C GLY A 92 3.02 -0.56 3.47
N ALA A 93 2.76 -1.18 4.62
CA ALA A 93 2.31 -2.57 4.69
C ALA A 93 0.96 -2.77 4.00
N GLY A 94 -0.01 -1.88 4.24
CA GLY A 94 -1.31 -1.91 3.59
C GLY A 94 -1.22 -1.77 2.06
N LEU A 95 -0.40 -0.84 1.57
CA LEU A 95 -0.15 -0.64 0.15
C LEU A 95 0.53 -1.86 -0.49
N ALA A 96 1.49 -2.49 0.20
CA ALA A 96 2.17 -3.69 -0.29
C ALA A 96 1.19 -4.88 -0.43
N VAL A 97 0.36 -5.13 0.59
CA VAL A 97 -0.67 -6.19 0.56
C VAL A 97 -1.71 -5.91 -0.52
N SER A 98 -2.20 -4.68 -0.60
CA SER A 98 -3.18 -4.27 -1.61
C SER A 98 -2.62 -4.38 -3.03
N GLY A 99 -1.34 -4.02 -3.23
CA GLY A 99 -0.63 -4.21 -4.50
C GLY A 99 -0.53 -5.68 -4.90
N LEU A 100 -0.14 -6.57 -3.97
CA LEU A 100 -0.08 -8.01 -4.24
C LEU A 100 -1.46 -8.60 -4.60
N GLN A 101 -2.51 -8.20 -3.87
CA GLN A 101 -3.89 -8.60 -4.16
C GLN A 101 -4.32 -8.13 -5.55
N MET A 102 -4.00 -6.88 -5.90
CA MET A 102 -4.34 -6.29 -7.20
C MET A 102 -3.62 -7.02 -8.35
N GLN A 103 -2.32 -7.24 -8.21
CA GLN A 103 -1.52 -7.98 -9.20
C GLN A 103 -2.05 -9.40 -9.41
N THR A 104 -2.49 -10.06 -8.32
CA THR A 104 -3.07 -11.41 -8.37
C THR A 104 -4.44 -11.43 -9.03
N LEU A 105 -5.33 -10.50 -8.66
CA LEU A 105 -6.70 -10.41 -9.17
C LEU A 105 -6.73 -10.10 -10.67
N PHE A 106 -5.91 -9.13 -11.10
CA PHE A 106 -5.84 -8.70 -12.49
C PHE A 106 -4.86 -9.52 -13.33
N ARG A 107 -4.09 -10.42 -12.70
CA ARG A 107 -3.01 -11.19 -13.34
C ARG A 107 -2.08 -10.28 -14.15
N ASN A 108 -1.85 -9.08 -13.63
CA ASN A 108 -1.07 -8.02 -14.28
C ASN A 108 -0.08 -7.45 -13.26
N PRO A 109 1.24 -7.70 -13.42
CA PRO A 109 2.26 -7.22 -12.49
C PRO A 109 2.38 -5.69 -12.45
N LEU A 110 1.79 -4.98 -13.42
CA LEU A 110 1.75 -3.51 -13.45
C LEU A 110 0.48 -2.92 -12.79
N ALA A 111 -0.45 -3.75 -12.32
CA ALA A 111 -1.68 -3.28 -11.69
C ALA A 111 -1.42 -2.84 -10.24
N GLY A 112 -1.68 -1.56 -9.96
CA GLY A 112 -1.61 -0.98 -8.62
C GLY A 112 -3.00 -0.68 -8.05
N PRO A 113 -3.16 -0.62 -6.72
CA PRO A 113 -4.46 -0.37 -6.09
C PRO A 113 -5.02 1.02 -6.37
N SER A 114 -4.16 1.97 -6.72
CA SER A 114 -4.53 3.34 -7.09
C SER A 114 -5.34 3.41 -8.40
N ILE A 115 -5.28 2.38 -9.26
CA ILE A 115 -5.94 2.38 -10.57
C ILE A 115 -7.47 2.27 -10.47
N LEU A 116 -8.02 1.94 -9.30
CA LEU A 116 -9.48 1.83 -9.12
C LEU A 116 -10.16 3.16 -8.72
N GLY A 117 -9.42 4.26 -8.65
CA GLY A 117 -9.95 5.58 -8.25
C GLY A 117 -10.31 5.70 -6.76
N ILE A 118 -9.98 4.69 -5.95
CA ILE A 118 -10.27 4.65 -4.51
C ILE A 118 -9.60 5.81 -3.76
N GLY A 119 -8.37 6.17 -4.16
CA GLY A 119 -7.64 7.31 -3.59
C GLY A 119 -8.33 8.65 -3.89
N SER A 120 -8.79 8.82 -5.13
CA SER A 120 -9.55 10.01 -5.57
C SER A 120 -10.90 10.11 -4.85
N GLY A 121 -11.56 8.97 -4.59
CA GLY A 121 -12.75 8.89 -3.73
C GLY A 121 -12.50 9.33 -2.29
N ALA A 122 -11.39 8.90 -1.68
CA ALA A 122 -11.01 9.35 -0.35
C ALA A 122 -10.75 10.86 -0.32
N GLY A 123 -10.01 11.38 -1.31
CA GLY A 123 -9.72 12.81 -1.44
C GLY A 123 -10.99 13.65 -1.62
N LEU A 124 -11.95 13.17 -2.42
CA LEU A 124 -13.25 13.83 -2.60
C LEU A 124 -14.06 13.84 -1.30
N GLY A 125 -14.08 12.74 -0.54
CA GLY A 125 -14.74 12.67 0.77
C GLY A 125 -14.19 13.71 1.76
N VAL A 126 -12.86 13.83 1.82
CA VAL A 126 -12.19 14.86 2.63
C VAL A 126 -12.53 16.26 2.12
N ALA A 127 -12.43 16.50 0.81
CA ALA A 127 -12.70 17.79 0.22
C ALA A 127 -14.13 18.26 0.49
N LEU A 128 -15.13 17.38 0.37
CA LEU A 128 -16.52 17.71 0.65
C LEU A 128 -16.74 18.13 2.11
N VAL A 129 -16.14 17.41 3.06
CA VAL A 129 -16.26 17.76 4.49
C VAL A 129 -15.55 19.06 4.80
N VAL A 130 -14.33 19.26 4.31
CA VAL A 130 -13.56 20.50 4.53
C VAL A 130 -14.26 21.70 3.89
N LEU A 131 -14.75 21.58 2.65
CA LEU A 131 -15.48 22.64 1.98
C LEU A 131 -16.80 22.95 2.69
N SER A 132 -17.56 21.92 3.10
CA SER A 132 -18.83 22.10 3.81
C SER A 132 -18.63 22.72 5.18
N ALA A 133 -17.55 22.35 5.89
CA ALA A 133 -17.14 22.97 7.14
C ALA A 133 -16.82 24.45 6.97
N SER A 134 -16.05 24.79 5.92
CA SER A 134 -15.67 26.17 5.62
C SER A 134 -16.85 27.03 5.16
N ALA A 135 -17.78 26.48 4.38
CA ALA A 135 -18.93 27.21 3.84
C ALA A 135 -20.09 27.34 4.84
N GLY A 136 -20.25 26.37 5.75
CA GLY A 136 -21.33 26.32 6.73
C GLY A 136 -21.02 26.95 8.09
N GLY A 137 -19.87 27.61 8.27
CA GLY A 137 -19.43 28.17 9.56
C GLY A 137 -19.07 27.12 10.63
N ALA A 138 -19.04 25.83 10.26
CA ALA A 138 -18.74 24.72 11.15
C ALA A 138 -17.22 24.40 11.24
N ALA A 139 -16.38 25.17 10.55
CA ALA A 139 -14.92 25.02 10.63
C ALA A 139 -14.40 25.18 12.07
N GLU A 140 -14.89 26.20 12.79
CA GLU A 140 -14.55 26.41 14.20
C GLU A 140 -15.10 25.30 15.10
N PHE A 141 -16.24 24.69 14.73
CA PHE A 141 -16.82 23.55 15.46
C PHE A 141 -15.98 22.29 15.30
N LEU A 142 -15.46 22.03 14.10
CA LEU A 142 -14.55 20.90 13.82
C LEU A 142 -13.20 21.07 14.49
N GLU A 143 -12.63 22.28 14.49
CA GLU A 143 -11.39 22.57 15.23
C GLU A 143 -11.60 22.48 16.75
N GLY A 144 -12.74 22.96 17.25
CA GLY A 144 -13.10 22.91 18.68
C GLY A 144 -13.32 21.48 19.22
N LEU A 145 -13.63 20.52 18.33
CA LEU A 145 -13.78 19.11 18.66
C LEU A 145 -12.44 18.35 18.78
N GLY A 146 -11.32 18.97 18.38
CA GLY A 146 -9.98 18.39 18.46
C GLY A 146 -9.91 16.99 17.81
N LEU A 147 -9.62 15.97 18.62
CA LEU A 147 -9.51 14.57 18.18
C LEU A 147 -10.74 14.05 17.43
N LEU A 148 -11.96 14.51 17.77
CA LEU A 148 -13.17 14.11 17.07
C LEU A 148 -13.25 14.72 15.66
N GLY A 149 -12.71 15.93 15.47
CA GLY A 149 -12.59 16.56 14.16
C GLY A 149 -11.61 15.81 13.26
N ASP A 150 -10.44 15.46 13.79
CA ASP A 150 -9.44 14.65 13.07
C ASP A 150 -10.00 13.28 12.65
N LEU A 151 -10.70 12.59 13.55
CA LEU A 151 -11.39 11.34 13.23
C LEU A 151 -12.49 11.55 12.19
N GLY A 152 -13.21 12.67 12.22
CA GLY A 152 -14.20 13.04 11.22
C GLY A 152 -13.61 13.11 9.81
N ILE A 153 -12.40 13.65 9.66
CA ILE A 153 -11.67 13.69 8.38
C ILE A 153 -11.25 12.28 7.94
N VAL A 154 -10.78 11.44 8.86
CA VAL A 154 -10.43 10.04 8.53
C VAL A 154 -11.67 9.24 8.12
N LEU A 155 -12.81 9.45 8.78
CA LEU A 155 -14.08 8.82 8.45
C LEU A 155 -14.59 9.30 7.09
N SER A 156 -14.50 10.59 6.78
CA SER A 156 -14.92 11.11 5.48
C SER A 156 -14.07 10.56 4.32
N ALA A 157 -12.75 10.46 4.52
CA ALA A 157 -11.85 9.79 3.59
C ALA A 157 -12.26 8.32 3.38
N SER A 158 -12.56 7.61 4.47
CA SER A 158 -12.94 6.19 4.44
C SER A 158 -14.29 5.99 3.73
N LEU A 159 -15.27 6.85 3.98
CA LEU A 159 -16.59 6.80 3.34
C LEU A 159 -16.50 7.14 1.85
N GLY A 160 -15.71 8.14 1.47
CA GLY A 160 -15.48 8.49 0.06
C GLY A 160 -14.83 7.33 -0.72
N SER A 161 -13.81 6.71 -0.13
CA SER A 161 -13.18 5.49 -0.65
C SER A 161 -14.18 4.33 -0.78
N ALA A 162 -14.97 4.08 0.26
CA ALA A 162 -15.98 3.02 0.28
C ALA A 162 -17.07 3.23 -0.78
N ALA A 163 -17.50 4.48 -1.00
CA ALA A 163 -18.47 4.82 -2.04
C ALA A 163 -17.95 4.51 -3.45
N VAL A 164 -16.69 4.86 -3.74
CA VAL A 164 -16.04 4.50 -5.01
C VAL A 164 -15.90 2.99 -5.16
N LEU A 165 -15.46 2.30 -4.10
CA LEU A 165 -15.36 0.83 -4.12
C LEU A 165 -16.71 0.16 -4.36
N LEU A 166 -17.78 0.65 -3.73
CA LEU A 166 -19.15 0.18 -3.99
C LEU A 166 -19.57 0.40 -5.45
N LEU A 167 -19.27 1.57 -6.01
CA LEU A 167 -19.54 1.88 -7.42
C LEU A 167 -18.83 0.88 -8.34
N VAL A 168 -17.54 0.65 -8.11
CA VAL A 168 -16.74 -0.34 -8.87
C VAL A 168 -17.35 -1.73 -8.75
N LEU A 169 -17.77 -2.16 -7.56
CA LEU A 169 -18.42 -3.47 -7.36
C LEU A 169 -19.75 -3.58 -8.10
N ILE A 170 -20.56 -2.52 -8.12
CA ILE A 170 -21.83 -2.48 -8.86
C ILE A 170 -21.57 -2.61 -10.36
N VAL A 171 -20.59 -1.89 -10.90
CA VAL A 171 -20.24 -1.96 -12.32
C VAL A 171 -19.62 -3.31 -12.68
N SER A 172 -18.80 -3.88 -11.80
CA SER A 172 -18.23 -5.22 -11.98
C SER A 172 -19.29 -6.32 -12.05
N ARG A 173 -20.46 -6.14 -11.43
CA ARG A 173 -21.57 -7.09 -11.59
C ARG A 173 -22.23 -6.98 -12.97
N ARG A 174 -22.14 -5.83 -13.64
CA ARG A 174 -22.73 -5.58 -14.97
C ARG A 174 -21.76 -5.91 -16.11
N VAL A 175 -20.45 -5.72 -15.88
CA VAL A 175 -19.41 -5.86 -16.92
C VAL A 175 -18.52 -7.06 -16.62
N LYS A 176 -18.44 -8.01 -17.56
CA LYS A 176 -17.70 -9.27 -17.38
C LYS A 176 -16.20 -9.20 -17.74
N SER A 177 -15.76 -8.12 -18.39
CA SER A 177 -14.39 -7.96 -18.88
C SER A 177 -13.51 -7.19 -17.89
N VAL A 178 -12.49 -7.87 -17.37
CA VAL A 178 -11.45 -7.33 -16.48
C VAL A 178 -10.76 -6.08 -17.07
N MET A 179 -10.52 -6.08 -18.39
CA MET A 179 -9.94 -4.93 -19.11
C MET A 179 -10.83 -3.69 -19.06
N THR A 180 -12.15 -3.85 -19.12
CA THR A 180 -13.09 -2.72 -19.04
C THR A 180 -13.12 -2.16 -17.63
N LEU A 181 -13.01 -3.00 -16.60
CA LEU A 181 -12.88 -2.53 -15.22
C LEU A 181 -11.58 -1.74 -15.00
N LEU A 182 -10.48 -2.14 -15.64
CA LEU A 182 -9.21 -1.41 -15.58
C LEU A 182 -9.30 -0.04 -16.25
N ILE A 183 -9.86 0.04 -17.47
CA ILE A 183 -10.02 1.32 -18.19
C ILE A 183 -10.96 2.25 -17.42
N LEU A 184 -12.05 1.70 -16.88
CA LEU A 184 -13.02 2.47 -16.11
C LEU A 184 -12.38 3.03 -14.83
N GLY A 185 -11.61 2.21 -14.10
CA GLY A 185 -10.86 2.67 -12.93
C GLY A 185 -9.88 3.79 -13.28
N LEU A 186 -9.16 3.66 -14.40
CA LEU A 186 -8.21 4.67 -14.88
C LEU A 186 -8.90 5.98 -15.29
N LEU A 187 -10.13 5.94 -15.80
CA LEU A 187 -10.91 7.14 -16.14
C LEU A 187 -11.46 7.88 -14.91
N PHE A 188 -11.70 7.16 -13.81
CA PHE A 188 -12.25 7.73 -12.57
C PHE A 188 -11.18 8.13 -11.53
N GLY A 189 -9.97 7.55 -11.63
CA GLY A 189 -8.84 7.83 -10.74
C GLY A 189 -8.08 9.07 -11.15
#